data_AF-A0A1G3A7J7-F1
#
_entry.id   AF-A0A1G3A7J7-F1
#
_cell.length_a   1.000
_cell.length_b   1.000
_cell.length_c   1.000
_cell.angle_alpha   90.00
_cell.angle_beta   90.00
_cell.angle_gamma   90.00
#
_symmetry.space_group_name_H-M   'P 1'
#
loop_
_entity.id
_entity.type
_entity.pdbx_description
1 polymer ?
#
loop_
_entity_poly.entity_id
_entity_poly.type
_entity_poly.pdbx_seq_one_letter_code
_entity_poly.pdbx_strand_id
1 'polypeptide(L)'
;MNAFIEQNRGLLRTYCIGARIIGWALLIAAPIGTCMALSGKSAFTENVLGILYMLQALLLNFMLLGLVLLGVAQFIRYLFEADNEPGWILLHGTTVLYVAAVIVLFGCVVNFLFYTFFTYTMHSGRISLLPRFLSLSIPAAAKILILVGLGQILRRAMPIIEESKTLV
;
A
#
# COMPACT_ATOMS: atom_id res chain seq x y z
N MET A 1 29.77 -5.59 7.30
CA MET A 1 28.52 -5.30 6.58
C MET A 1 28.77 -5.09 5.08
N ASN A 2 29.79 -4.31 4.70
CA ASN A 2 30.14 -4.05 3.29
C ASN A 2 30.42 -5.32 2.45
N ALA A 3 31.14 -6.31 2.97
CA ALA A 3 31.41 -7.56 2.23
C ALA A 3 30.15 -8.36 1.87
N PHE A 4 29.13 -8.37 2.74
CA PHE A 4 27.87 -9.07 2.49
C PHE A 4 26.99 -8.33 1.48
N ILE A 5 27.02 -6.99 1.53
CA ILE A 5 26.34 -6.10 0.58
C ILE A 5 26.97 -6.21 -0.81
N GLU A 6 28.30 -6.27 -0.88
CA GLU A 6 29.06 -6.38 -2.11
C GLU A 6 28.86 -7.74 -2.78
N GLN A 7 28.84 -8.82 -2.00
CA GLN A 7 28.58 -10.18 -2.47
C GLN A 7 27.15 -10.36 -3.02
N ASN A 8 26.16 -9.65 -2.47
CA ASN A 8 24.75 -9.80 -2.85
C ASN A 8 24.21 -8.68 -3.73
N ARG A 9 25.05 -7.75 -4.18
CA ARG A 9 24.65 -6.57 -4.96
C ARG A 9 23.84 -6.91 -6.22
N GLY A 10 24.20 -8.01 -6.89
CA GLY A 10 23.49 -8.49 -8.09
C GLY A 10 22.05 -8.94 -7.78
N LEU A 11 21.83 -9.68 -6.70
CA LEU A 11 20.51 -10.17 -6.31
C LEU A 11 19.59 -9.03 -5.90
N LEU A 12 20.07 -8.09 -5.08
CA LEU A 12 19.28 -6.94 -4.64
C LEU A 12 18.92 -5.99 -5.78
N ARG A 13 19.79 -5.84 -6.78
CA ARG A 13 19.46 -5.09 -8.00
C ARG A 13 18.30 -5.73 -8.76
N THR A 14 18.31 -7.05 -8.89
CA THR A 14 17.21 -7.80 -9.54
C THR A 14 15.91 -7.67 -8.74
N TYR A 15 15.96 -7.77 -7.41
CA TYR A 15 14.78 -7.53 -6.56
C TYR A 15 14.25 -6.10 -6.68
N CYS A 16 15.12 -5.09 -6.74
CA CYS A 16 14.71 -3.70 -6.93
C CYS A 16 14.02 -3.49 -8.28
N ILE A 17 14.56 -4.06 -9.36
CA ILE A 17 13.94 -4.01 -10.69
C ILE A 17 12.59 -4.71 -10.68
N GLY A 18 12.52 -5.92 -10.10
CA GLY A 18 11.28 -6.68 -9.96
C GLY A 18 10.21 -5.93 -9.17
N ALA A 19 10.55 -5.42 -7.99
CA ALA A 19 9.64 -4.63 -7.16
C ALA A 19 9.14 -3.38 -7.88
N ARG A 20 9.99 -2.72 -8.67
CA ARG A 20 9.61 -1.55 -9.48
C ARG A 20 8.64 -1.94 -10.59
N ILE A 21 8.91 -3.00 -11.34
CA ILE A 21 8.02 -3.50 -12.40
C ILE A 21 6.66 -3.87 -11.82
N ILE A 22 6.64 -4.65 -10.73
CA ILE A 22 5.40 -5.09 -10.07
C ILE A 22 4.64 -3.88 -9.51
N GLY A 23 5.34 -2.92 -8.89
CA GLY A 23 4.72 -1.71 -8.35
C GLY A 23 4.03 -0.87 -9.43
N TRP A 24 4.68 -0.67 -10.58
CA TRP A 24 4.09 0.01 -11.74
C TRP A 24 2.93 -0.79 -12.34
N ALA A 25 3.09 -2.11 -12.48
CA ALA A 25 2.03 -2.98 -12.99
C ALA A 25 0.77 -2.90 -12.11
N LEU A 26 0.91 -2.88 -10.79
CA LEU A 26 -0.21 -2.70 -9.85
C LEU A 26 -0.86 -1.32 -9.97
N LEU A 27 -0.06 -0.26 -10.12
CA LEU A 27 -0.57 1.09 -10.32
C LEU A 27 -1.36 1.24 -11.63
N ILE A 28 -0.98 0.50 -12.69
CA ILE A 28 -1.68 0.51 -13.99
C ILE A 28 -2.88 -0.44 -13.98
N ALA A 29 -2.80 -1.58 -13.30
CA ALA A 29 -3.91 -2.53 -13.18
C ALA A 29 -5.11 -1.92 -12.45
N ALA A 30 -4.88 -1.04 -11.47
CA ALA A 30 -5.94 -0.38 -10.72
C ALA A 30 -6.90 0.46 -11.62
N PRO A 31 -6.43 1.44 -12.42
CA PRO A 31 -7.31 2.19 -13.31
C PRO A 31 -7.91 1.30 -14.42
N ILE A 32 -7.18 0.30 -14.94
CA ILE A 32 -7.74 -0.61 -15.96
C ILE A 32 -8.92 -1.41 -15.39
N GLY A 33 -8.76 -2.01 -14.21
CA GLY A 33 -9.84 -2.73 -13.54
C GLY A 33 -11.04 -1.82 -13.24
N THR A 34 -10.78 -0.56 -12.91
CA THR A 34 -11.82 0.45 -12.71
C THR A 34 -12.58 0.74 -14.00
N CYS A 35 -11.89 0.95 -15.12
CA CYS A 35 -12.51 1.18 -16.43
C CYS A 35 -13.33 -0.03 -16.92
N MET A 36 -12.83 -1.24 -16.67
CA MET A 36 -13.55 -2.48 -16.99
C MET A 36 -14.82 -2.62 -16.13
N ALA A 37 -14.72 -2.34 -14.82
CA ALA A 37 -15.86 -2.38 -13.91
C ALA A 37 -16.95 -1.38 -14.30
N LEU A 38 -16.58 -0.17 -14.73
CA LEU A 38 -17.51 0.86 -15.20
C LEU A 38 -18.19 0.49 -16.53
N SER A 39 -17.47 -0.20 -17.42
CA SER A 39 -18.03 -0.67 -18.70
C SER A 39 -18.99 -1.85 -18.54
N GLY A 40 -18.92 -2.56 -17.42
CA GLY A 40 -19.81 -3.67 -17.09
C GLY A 40 -21.20 -3.18 -16.68
N LYS A 41 -22.25 -3.59 -17.40
CA LYS A 41 -23.64 -3.47 -16.95
C LYS A 41 -23.86 -4.45 -15.79
N SER A 42 -23.60 -4.00 -14.56
CA SER A 42 -23.87 -4.77 -13.35
C SER A 42 -24.83 -3.97 -12.47
N ALA A 43 -25.63 -4.63 -11.64
CA ALA A 43 -26.57 -3.94 -10.73
C ALA A 43 -25.88 -2.94 -9.78
N PHE A 44 -24.55 -3.04 -9.61
CA PHE A 44 -23.74 -2.11 -8.83
C PHE A 44 -23.40 -0.80 -9.59
N THR A 45 -23.40 -0.79 -10.92
CA THR A 45 -23.08 0.40 -11.74
C THR A 45 -24.28 1.34 -11.94
N GLU A 46 -25.49 0.93 -11.57
CA GLU A 46 -26.68 1.78 -11.64
C GLU A 46 -26.80 2.75 -10.46
N ASN A 47 -26.06 2.51 -9.37
CA ASN A 47 -26.10 3.34 -8.17
C ASN A 47 -24.73 4.02 -7.95
N VAL A 48 -24.72 5.35 -7.82
CA VAL A 48 -23.52 6.16 -7.57
C VAL A 48 -22.74 5.66 -6.35
N LEU A 49 -23.45 5.22 -5.30
CA LEU A 49 -22.84 4.63 -4.12
C LEU A 49 -22.05 3.35 -4.46
N GLY A 50 -22.58 2.48 -5.33
CA GLY A 50 -21.94 1.24 -5.74
C GLY A 50 -20.66 1.48 -6.56
N ILE A 51 -20.68 2.48 -7.44
CA ILE A 51 -19.50 2.93 -8.19
C ILE A 51 -18.42 3.44 -7.24
N LEU A 52 -18.78 4.32 -6.28
CA LEU A 52 -17.83 4.85 -5.31
C LEU A 52 -17.20 3.75 -4.45
N TYR A 53 -17.99 2.75 -4.05
CA TYR A 53 -17.51 1.61 -3.28
C TYR A 53 -16.51 0.75 -4.08
N MET A 54 -16.81 0.44 -5.36
CA MET A 54 -15.89 -0.28 -6.22
C MET A 54 -14.60 0.51 -6.45
N LEU A 55 -14.72 1.80 -6.76
CA LEU A 55 -13.58 2.70 -6.98
C LEU A 55 -12.67 2.73 -5.75
N GLN A 56 -13.27 2.90 -4.58
CA GLN A 56 -12.57 2.88 -3.30
C GLN A 56 -11.85 1.55 -3.08
N ALA A 57 -12.53 0.42 -3.25
CA ALA A 57 -11.96 -0.91 -3.01
C ALA A 57 -10.79 -1.21 -3.96
N LEU A 58 -10.88 -0.79 -5.22
CA LEU A 58 -9.84 -1.04 -6.22
C LEU A 58 -8.63 -0.13 -6.02
N LEU A 59 -8.85 1.17 -5.78
CA LEU A 59 -7.78 2.14 -5.52
C LEU A 59 -7.02 1.79 -4.24
N LEU A 60 -7.72 1.56 -3.12
CA LEU A 60 -7.07 1.28 -1.84
C LEU A 60 -6.29 -0.03 -1.83
N ASN A 61 -6.74 -1.06 -2.55
CA ASN A 61 -6.05 -2.34 -2.53
C ASN A 61 -4.85 -2.35 -3.48
N PHE A 62 -5.02 -1.89 -4.71
CA PHE A 62 -3.99 -2.02 -5.75
C PHE A 62 -3.01 -0.85 -5.76
N MET A 63 -3.48 0.41 -5.66
CA MET A 63 -2.55 1.55 -5.68
C MET A 63 -1.69 1.60 -4.44
N LEU A 64 -2.26 1.29 -3.27
CA LEU A 64 -1.51 1.33 -2.02
C LEU A 64 -0.41 0.27 -2.00
N LEU A 65 -0.70 -0.94 -2.46
CA LEU A 65 0.32 -2.00 -2.59
C LEU A 65 1.40 -1.61 -3.60
N GLY A 66 1.02 -1.02 -4.74
CA GLY A 66 1.95 -0.52 -5.75
C GLY A 66 2.88 0.57 -5.21
N LEU A 67 2.33 1.54 -4.46
CA LEU A 67 3.09 2.60 -3.80
C LEU A 67 4.07 2.04 -2.76
N VAL A 68 3.64 1.08 -1.95
CA VAL A 68 4.52 0.42 -0.96
C VAL A 68 5.68 -0.29 -1.66
N LEU A 69 5.41 -1.07 -2.71
CA LEU A 69 6.45 -1.75 -3.50
C LEU A 69 7.44 -0.78 -4.12
N LEU A 70 6.96 0.35 -4.67
CA LEU A 70 7.83 1.39 -5.21
C LEU A 70 8.66 2.07 -4.12
N GLY A 71 8.08 2.33 -2.95
CA GLY A 71 8.81 2.87 -1.80
C GLY A 71 9.93 1.93 -1.33
N VAL A 72 9.65 0.63 -1.22
CA VAL A 72 10.65 -0.39 -0.88
C VAL A 72 11.75 -0.45 -1.95
N ALA A 73 11.39 -0.41 -3.24
CA ALA A 73 12.38 -0.39 -4.32
C ALA A 73 13.30 0.83 -4.23
N GLN A 74 12.77 2.02 -3.93
CA GLN A 74 13.59 3.22 -3.75
C GLN A 74 14.45 3.17 -2.49
N PHE A 75 13.95 2.58 -1.40
CA PHE A 75 14.74 2.36 -0.19
C PHE A 75 15.94 1.44 -0.44
N ILE A 76 15.71 0.31 -1.12
CA ILE A 76 16.79 -0.59 -1.52
C ILE A 76 17.77 0.15 -2.42
N ARG A 77 17.28 0.92 -3.40
CA ARG A 77 18.16 1.70 -4.28
C ARG A 77 19.05 2.68 -3.52
N TYR A 78 18.49 3.45 -2.58
CA TYR A 78 19.25 4.40 -1.76
C TYR A 78 20.31 3.72 -0.88
N LEU A 79 20.02 2.50 -0.39
CA LEU A 79 20.94 1.73 0.44
C LEU A 79 22.16 1.22 -0.35
N PHE A 80 22.05 1.10 -1.68
CA PHE A 80 23.08 0.48 -2.55
C PHE A 80 23.75 1.41 -3.55
N GLU A 81 23.11 2.51 -3.95
CA GLU A 81 23.74 3.53 -4.78
C GLU A 81 24.54 4.49 -3.88
N ALA A 82 25.80 4.72 -4.25
CA ALA A 82 26.71 5.66 -3.60
C ALA A 82 26.34 7.13 -3.88
N ASP A 83 25.17 7.38 -4.47
CA ASP A 83 24.67 8.73 -4.64
C ASP A 83 24.30 9.30 -3.25
N ASN A 84 24.78 10.51 -3.00
CA ASN A 84 24.70 11.17 -1.69
C ASN A 84 23.32 11.74 -1.37
N GLU A 85 22.38 11.71 -2.32
CA GLU A 85 21.09 12.37 -2.14
C GLU A 85 19.95 11.36 -1.91
N PRO A 86 19.29 11.35 -0.73
CA PRO A 86 18.08 10.58 -0.54
C PRO A 86 17.02 11.11 -1.51
N GLY A 87 16.49 10.21 -2.35
CA GLY A 87 15.36 10.54 -3.21
C GLY A 87 14.21 11.12 -2.36
N TRP A 88 13.44 12.05 -2.93
CA TRP A 88 12.34 12.76 -2.25
C TRP A 88 11.36 11.85 -1.49
N ILE A 89 11.12 10.65 -2.03
CA ILE A 89 10.24 9.63 -1.44
C ILE A 89 10.85 9.00 -0.18
N LEU A 90 12.17 8.95 -0.04
CA LEU A 90 12.82 8.48 1.18
C LEU A 90 12.78 9.53 2.28
N LEU A 91 13.03 10.79 1.92
CA LEU A 91 12.96 11.93 2.84
C LEU A 91 11.58 12.03 3.49
N HIS A 92 10.53 11.80 2.70
CA HIS A 92 9.14 11.79 3.18
C HIS A 92 8.59 10.38 3.40
N GLY A 93 9.42 9.33 3.34
CA GLY A 93 8.96 7.94 3.27
C GLY A 93 8.22 7.51 4.52
N THR A 94 8.68 7.95 5.68
CA THR A 94 7.98 7.75 6.95
C THR A 94 6.59 8.39 6.93
N THR A 95 6.50 9.67 6.54
CA THR A 95 5.24 10.41 6.42
C THR A 95 4.29 9.75 5.43
N VAL A 96 4.77 9.35 4.26
CA VAL A 96 3.97 8.67 3.24
C VAL A 96 3.41 7.34 3.76
N LEU A 97 4.22 6.55 4.48
CA LEU A 97 3.77 5.28 5.07
C LEU A 97 2.72 5.49 6.17
N TYR A 98 2.88 6.51 7.03
CA TYR A 98 1.88 6.85 8.04
C TYR A 98 0.58 7.37 7.41
N VAL A 99 0.67 8.27 6.43
CA VAL A 99 -0.50 8.76 5.69
C VAL A 99 -1.21 7.60 4.99
N ALA A 100 -0.47 6.67 4.38
CA ALA A 100 -1.03 5.45 3.80
C ALA A 100 -1.76 4.59 4.85
N ALA A 101 -1.21 4.45 6.06
CA ALA A 101 -1.86 3.71 7.14
C ALA A 101 -3.18 4.38 7.58
N VAL A 102 -3.20 5.70 7.68
CA VAL A 102 -4.43 6.48 7.97
C VAL A 102 -5.46 6.31 6.85
N ILE A 103 -5.03 6.34 5.59
CA ILE A 103 -5.91 6.12 4.43
C ILE A 103 -6.52 4.71 4.46
N VAL A 104 -5.75 3.67 4.80
CA VAL A 104 -6.25 2.30 4.97
C VAL A 104 -7.26 2.22 6.11
N LEU A 105 -6.98 2.84 7.25
CA LEU A 105 -7.90 2.88 8.39
C LEU A 105 -9.21 3.56 8.02
N PHE A 106 -9.14 4.74 7.41
CA PHE A 106 -10.31 5.47 6.93
C PHE A 106 -11.10 4.65 5.91
N GLY A 107 -10.40 4.02 4.97
CA GLY A 107 -11.01 3.11 4.00
C GLY A 107 -11.77 1.96 4.66
N CYS A 108 -11.20 1.35 5.70
CA CYS A 108 -11.84 0.30 6.48
C CYS A 108 -13.13 0.79 7.16
N VAL A 109 -13.11 1.97 7.78
CA VAL A 109 -14.27 2.58 8.44
C VAL A 109 -15.38 2.87 7.44
N VAL A 110 -15.05 3.53 6.33
CA VAL A 110 -16.02 3.86 5.28
C VAL A 110 -16.64 2.60 4.68
N ASN A 111 -15.82 1.58 4.42
CA ASN A 111 -16.30 0.32 3.85
C ASN A 111 -17.22 -0.44 4.81
N PHE A 112 -16.91 -0.41 6.11
CA PHE A 112 -17.79 -0.92 7.16
C PHE A 112 -19.14 -0.17 7.22
N LEU A 113 -19.10 1.17 7.27
CA LEU A 113 -20.32 1.99 7.30
C LEU A 113 -21.19 1.78 6.06
N PHE A 114 -20.57 1.74 4.88
CA PHE A 114 -21.27 1.49 3.62
C PHE A 114 -21.97 0.13 3.63
N TYR A 115 -21.28 -0.90 4.10
CA TYR A 115 -21.86 -2.24 4.21
C TYR A 115 -23.05 -2.25 5.17
N THR A 116 -22.91 -1.67 6.37
CA THR A 116 -23.99 -1.58 7.36
C THR A 116 -25.19 -0.83 6.80
N PHE A 117 -24.97 0.28 6.10
CA PHE A 117 -26.04 1.03 5.46
C PHE A 117 -26.73 0.20 4.37
N PHE A 118 -25.98 -0.38 3.44
CA PHE A 118 -26.54 -1.14 2.32
C PHE A 118 -27.31 -2.38 2.78
N THR A 119 -26.80 -3.11 3.76
CA THR A 119 -27.49 -4.28 4.33
C THR A 119 -28.77 -3.90 5.06
N TYR A 120 -28.76 -2.79 5.81
CA TYR A 120 -29.97 -2.28 6.48
C TYR A 120 -31.07 -1.91 5.49
N THR A 121 -30.71 -1.32 4.33
CA THR A 121 -31.69 -0.89 3.33
C THR A 121 -32.21 -2.04 2.46
N MET A 122 -31.41 -3.07 2.18
CA MET A 122 -31.73 -4.12 1.21
C MET A 122 -32.25 -5.42 1.83
N HIS A 123 -31.92 -5.73 3.09
CA HIS A 123 -32.33 -6.99 3.72
C HIS A 123 -32.77 -6.75 5.17
N SER A 124 -34.07 -6.93 5.42
CA SER A 124 -34.67 -6.91 6.77
C SER A 124 -34.32 -8.16 7.62
N GLY A 125 -33.27 -8.91 7.23
CA GLY A 125 -32.81 -10.11 7.90
C GLY A 125 -31.67 -9.82 8.88
N ARG A 126 -31.62 -10.57 9.99
CA ARG A 126 -30.50 -10.54 10.95
C ARG A 126 -29.21 -11.07 10.31
N ILE A 127 -28.49 -10.22 9.59
CA ILE A 127 -27.14 -10.53 9.11
C ILE A 127 -26.18 -10.38 10.29
N SER A 128 -25.35 -11.39 10.55
CA SER A 128 -24.33 -11.33 11.60
C SER A 128 -23.19 -10.39 11.17
N LEU A 129 -23.10 -9.24 11.83
CA LEU A 129 -22.06 -8.23 11.55
C LEU A 129 -20.64 -8.71 11.94
N LEU A 130 -20.55 -9.64 12.89
CA LEU A 130 -19.31 -10.10 13.49
C LEU A 130 -18.33 -10.79 12.50
N PRO A 131 -18.72 -11.83 11.75
CA PRO A 131 -17.80 -12.48 10.79
C PRO A 131 -17.33 -11.51 9.70
N ARG A 132 -18.17 -10.55 9.31
CA ARG A 132 -17.80 -9.56 8.29
C ARG A 132 -16.85 -8.51 8.84
N PHE A 133 -17.07 -8.04 10.06
CA PHE A 133 -16.14 -7.15 10.75
C PHE A 133 -14.77 -7.80 10.88
N LEU A 134 -14.70 -9.07 11.28
CA LEU A 134 -13.45 -9.85 11.34
C LEU A 134 -12.77 -9.94 9.97
N SER A 135 -13.52 -10.30 8.93
CA SER A 135 -12.99 -10.39 7.56
C SER A 135 -12.44 -9.07 7.01
N LEU A 136 -12.92 -7.93 7.49
CA LEU A 136 -12.49 -6.61 7.03
C LEU A 136 -11.36 -6.03 7.90
N SER A 137 -11.48 -6.18 9.22
CA SER A 137 -10.56 -5.62 10.21
C SER A 137 -9.22 -6.34 10.26
N ILE A 138 -9.20 -7.67 10.12
CA ILE A 138 -7.94 -8.46 10.13
C ILE A 138 -6.99 -8.01 9.01
N PRO A 139 -7.38 -8.00 7.72
CA PRO A 139 -6.48 -7.59 6.65
C PRO A 139 -6.13 -6.09 6.72
N ALA A 140 -7.05 -5.23 7.18
CA ALA A 140 -6.76 -3.82 7.38
C ALA A 140 -5.72 -3.60 8.50
N ALA A 141 -5.89 -4.26 9.65
CA ALA A 141 -4.95 -4.21 10.76
C ALA A 141 -3.57 -4.74 10.35
N ALA A 142 -3.52 -5.86 9.60
CA ALA A 142 -2.27 -6.39 9.07
C ALA A 142 -1.56 -5.37 8.17
N LYS A 143 -2.27 -4.73 7.25
CA LYS A 143 -1.72 -3.68 6.37
C LYS A 143 -1.19 -2.49 7.17
N ILE A 144 -1.96 -2.01 8.14
CA ILE A 144 -1.55 -0.90 9.02
C ILE A 144 -0.29 -1.27 9.80
N LEU A 145 -0.23 -2.47 10.38
CA LEU A 145 0.95 -2.96 11.09
C LEU A 145 2.17 -3.06 10.18
N ILE A 146 2.01 -3.55 8.95
CA ILE A 146 3.09 -3.61 7.96
C ILE A 146 3.57 -2.20 7.60
N LEU A 147 2.67 -1.25 7.35
CA LEU A 147 3.02 0.13 7.00
C LEU A 147 3.73 0.86 8.14
N VAL A 148 3.19 0.75 9.36
CA VAL A 148 3.78 1.36 10.55
C VAL A 148 5.13 0.70 10.88
N GLY A 149 5.22 -0.63 10.77
CA GLY A 149 6.45 -1.37 10.96
C GLY A 149 7.54 -0.96 9.95
N LEU A 150 7.19 -0.88 8.67
CA LEU A 150 8.08 -0.35 7.64
C LEU A 150 8.51 1.08 7.93
N GLY A 151 7.58 1.95 8.35
CA GLY A 151 7.89 3.34 8.71
C GLY A 151 8.86 3.44 9.89
N GLN A 152 8.71 2.58 10.90
CA GLN A 152 9.63 2.51 12.03
C GLN A 152 11.01 1.98 11.63
N ILE A 153 11.07 0.93 10.80
CA ILE A 153 12.33 0.40 10.26
C ILE A 153 13.04 1.48 9.46
N LEU A 154 12.33 2.19 8.58
CA LEU A 154 12.89 3.28 7.77
C LEU A 154 13.46 4.38 8.67
N ARG A 155 12.70 4.80 9.69
CA ARG A 155 13.11 5.85 10.64
C ARG A 155 14.37 5.49 11.43
N ARG A 156 14.57 4.21 11.74
CA ARG A 156 15.77 3.73 12.46
C ARG A 156 16.95 3.47 11.54
N ALA A 157 16.71 2.96 10.34
CA ALA A 157 17.76 2.64 9.38
C ALA A 157 18.39 3.88 8.75
N MET A 158 17.60 4.94 8.51
CA MET A 158 18.07 6.17 7.86
C MET A 158 19.26 6.85 8.57
N PRO A 159 19.22 7.16 9.89
CA PRO A 159 20.35 7.79 10.57
C PRO A 159 21.60 6.90 10.60
N ILE A 160 21.43 5.58 10.72
CA ILE A 160 22.56 4.62 10.70
C ILE A 160 23.25 4.65 9.33
N ILE A 161 22.48 4.73 8.25
CA ILE A 161 23.02 4.82 6.89
C ILE A 161 23.77 6.15 6.70
N GLU A 162 23.21 7.26 7.18
CA GLU A 162 23.86 8.58 7.12
C GLU A 162 25.18 8.60 7.90
N GLU A 163 25.20 8.10 9.14
CA GLU A 163 26.43 7.97 9.93
C GLU A 163 27.47 7.09 9.23
N SER A 164 27.06 5.97 8.64
CA SER A 164 27.97 5.06 7.93
C SER A 164 28.59 5.69 6.68
N LYS A 165 27.90 6.64 6.02
CA LYS A 165 28.42 7.38 4.87
C LYS A 165 29.37 8.51 5.29
N THR A 166 29.21 9.09 6.49
CA THR A 166 30.09 10.18 6.98
C THR A 166 31.45 9.71 7.53
N LEU A 167 31.58 8.42 7.84
CA LEU A 167 32.80 7.83 8.41
C LEU A 167 33.78 7.27 7.36
N VAL A 168 33.42 7.32 6.07
CA VAL A 168 34.24 6.89 4.93
C VAL A 168 34.70 8.12 4.15
#